data_AF-A0A7S2B8D0-F1
#
_entry.id   AF-A0A7S2B8D0-F1
#
_cell.length_a   1.000
_cell.length_b   1.000
_cell.length_c   1.000
_cell.angle_alpha   90.00
_cell.angle_beta   90.00
_cell.angle_gamma   90.00
#
_symmetry.space_group_name_H-M   'P 1'
#
loop_
_entity.id
_entity.type
_entity.pdbx_description
1 polymer ?
#
loop_
_entity_poly.entity_id
_entity_poly.type
_entity_poly.pdbx_seq_one_letter_code
_entity_poly.pdbx_strand_id
1 'polypeptide(L)'
;RPDGPEEANPLNRRLPAEVVSRRRRVELPVATEATEGAPVTLDRKTVFTLKPQQREKWLKKALKQVADGQIRSNDLYDLIASTRFAEDLPYKMGQKMARAVQQQLSLFSGKQQRFLSAEASLVLKF
;
A
#
# COMPACT_ATOMS: atom_id res chain seq x y z
N ARG A 1 -3.48 65.16 -23.99
CA ARG A 1 -4.06 64.42 -25.14
C ARG A 1 -3.25 63.13 -25.30
N PRO A 2 -3.89 62.03 -25.71
CA PRO A 2 -4.19 60.83 -24.91
C PRO A 2 -3.53 59.59 -25.53
N ASP A 3 -3.59 58.39 -24.92
CA ASP A 3 -4.48 57.27 -25.31
C ASP A 3 -4.17 56.13 -24.30
N GLY A 4 -5.01 55.71 -23.35
CA GLY A 4 -6.20 54.83 -23.48
C GLY A 4 -5.81 53.34 -23.28
N PRO A 5 -6.64 52.42 -22.71
CA PRO A 5 -7.88 52.58 -21.96
C PRO A 5 -7.91 51.83 -20.60
N GLU A 6 -8.91 52.23 -19.82
CA GLU A 6 -9.58 51.54 -18.71
C GLU A 6 -9.90 50.06 -19.03
N GLU A 7 -9.76 49.15 -18.06
CA GLU A 7 -10.88 48.31 -17.57
C GLU A 7 -10.44 47.08 -16.73
N ALA A 8 -11.14 46.95 -15.61
CA ALA A 8 -11.76 45.72 -15.13
C ALA A 8 -10.86 44.51 -14.83
N ASN A 9 -10.25 44.50 -13.63
CA ASN A 9 -10.41 43.29 -12.82
C ASN A 9 -10.39 43.51 -11.29
N PRO A 10 -11.47 44.10 -10.72
CA PRO A 10 -11.68 44.19 -9.27
C PRO A 10 -12.28 42.91 -8.64
N LEU A 11 -12.12 41.73 -9.26
CA LEU A 11 -12.86 40.51 -8.86
C LEU A 11 -12.03 39.25 -8.61
N ASN A 12 -10.76 39.33 -8.20
CA ASN A 12 -10.07 38.15 -7.63
C ASN A 12 -9.40 38.44 -6.28
N ARG A 13 -10.28 38.77 -5.34
CA ARG A 13 -10.09 38.61 -3.91
C ARG A 13 -10.04 37.12 -3.58
N ARG A 14 -8.85 36.62 -3.21
CA ARG A 14 -8.56 35.34 -2.54
C ARG A 14 -8.60 34.10 -3.45
N LEU A 15 -7.42 33.55 -3.74
CA LEU A 15 -7.04 32.13 -3.61
C LEU A 15 -5.53 32.05 -3.94
N PRO A 16 -4.62 31.58 -3.06
CA PRO A 16 -3.26 31.22 -3.46
C PRO A 16 -3.33 29.95 -4.31
N ALA A 17 -3.18 30.10 -5.62
CA ALA A 17 -3.10 28.99 -6.56
C ALA A 17 -1.70 28.36 -6.48
N GLU A 18 -1.50 27.38 -5.59
CA GLU A 18 -0.37 26.46 -5.68
C GLU A 18 -0.71 25.40 -6.73
N VAL A 19 -0.19 25.55 -7.95
CA VAL A 19 -0.36 24.49 -8.94
C VAL A 19 0.86 24.29 -9.85
N VAL A 20 1.26 23.02 -9.85
CA VAL A 20 1.78 22.18 -10.95
C VAL A 20 3.27 21.84 -10.96
N SER A 21 3.45 20.52 -10.93
CA SER A 21 4.57 19.73 -11.45
C SER A 21 5.91 19.89 -10.78
N ARG A 22 6.18 18.93 -9.90
CA ARG A 22 7.45 18.22 -10.02
C ARG A 22 7.16 16.80 -10.49
N ARG A 23 7.45 16.55 -11.77
CA ARG A 23 7.60 15.20 -12.34
C ARG A 23 8.52 14.42 -11.40
N ARG A 24 7.95 13.56 -10.56
CA ARG A 24 8.75 12.73 -9.68
C ARG A 24 9.29 11.60 -10.54
N ARG A 25 10.54 11.75 -10.96
CA ARG A 25 11.37 10.67 -11.50
C ARG A 25 11.25 9.50 -10.53
N VAL A 26 10.64 8.41 -10.97
CA VAL A 26 10.61 7.14 -10.22
C VAL A 26 12.02 6.58 -10.33
N GLU A 27 12.85 6.92 -9.35
CA GLU A 27 14.12 6.27 -9.14
C GLU A 27 13.81 4.90 -8.53
N LEU A 28 14.22 3.84 -9.25
CA LEU A 28 14.21 2.48 -8.73
C LEU A 28 15.14 2.43 -7.51
N PRO A 29 14.67 1.99 -6.32
CA PRO A 29 15.58 1.53 -5.29
C PRO A 29 15.86 0.06 -5.57
N VAL A 30 17.09 -0.16 -6.01
CA VAL A 30 17.84 -1.41 -5.90
C VAL A 30 17.66 -2.01 -4.51
N ALA A 31 17.60 -3.34 -4.50
CA ALA A 31 17.56 -4.18 -3.31
C ALA A 31 18.63 -3.81 -2.27
N THR A 32 18.44 -4.34 -1.04
CA THR A 32 19.27 -4.14 0.17
C THR A 32 19.20 -2.69 0.65
N GLU A 33 18.43 -2.35 1.67
CA GLU A 33 18.80 -2.56 3.06
C GLU A 33 17.59 -2.80 3.97
N ALA A 34 17.74 -3.77 4.87
CA ALA A 34 16.86 -3.92 6.02
C ALA A 34 17.19 -2.83 7.04
N THR A 35 16.70 -1.61 6.83
CA THR A 35 16.61 -0.63 7.91
C THR A 35 15.39 -1.03 8.74
N GLU A 36 15.60 -1.41 10.00
CA GLU A 36 14.56 -1.89 10.93
C GLU A 36 13.45 -0.86 11.26
N GLY A 37 13.46 0.32 10.64
CA GLY A 37 12.41 1.35 10.73
C GLY A 37 11.87 1.87 9.40
N ALA A 38 12.28 1.33 8.25
CA ALA A 38 11.76 1.81 6.96
C ALA A 38 10.38 1.18 6.69
N PRO A 39 9.35 1.98 6.33
CA PRO A 39 8.04 1.45 5.99
C PRO A 39 8.16 0.50 4.79
N VAL A 40 7.59 -0.70 4.90
CA VAL A 40 7.58 -1.65 3.78
C VAL A 40 6.86 -1.02 2.60
N THR A 41 7.37 -1.27 1.39
CA THR A 41 6.72 -0.81 0.16
C THR A 41 5.32 -1.43 0.06
N LEU A 42 4.31 -0.58 -0.04
CA LEU A 42 2.90 -0.95 -0.23
C LEU A 42 2.45 -0.88 -1.70
N ASP A 43 3.39 -0.74 -2.63
CA ASP A 43 3.10 -0.72 -4.06
C ASP A 43 2.67 -2.12 -4.53
N ARG A 44 1.44 -2.22 -5.04
CA ARG A 44 0.81 -3.48 -5.49
C ARG A 44 1.68 -4.21 -6.51
N LYS A 45 2.21 -3.50 -7.52
CA LYS A 45 2.98 -4.11 -8.61
C LYS A 45 4.29 -4.70 -8.08
N THR A 46 4.95 -3.97 -7.19
CA THR A 46 6.19 -4.39 -6.57
C THR A 46 5.98 -5.66 -5.74
N VAL A 47 4.97 -5.69 -4.87
CA VAL A 47 4.67 -6.84 -4.00
C VAL A 47 4.29 -8.10 -4.78
N PHE A 48 3.51 -7.95 -5.86
CA PHE A 48 3.11 -9.10 -6.69
C PHE A 48 4.25 -9.64 -7.56
N THR A 49 5.26 -8.83 -7.84
CA THR A 49 6.46 -9.26 -8.58
C THR A 49 7.50 -9.93 -7.65
N LEU A 50 7.36 -9.77 -6.33
CA LEU A 50 8.24 -10.45 -5.37
C LEU A 50 8.08 -11.98 -5.46
N LYS A 51 9.21 -12.66 -5.34
CA LYS A 51 9.26 -14.12 -5.20
C LYS A 51 8.45 -14.56 -3.98
N PRO A 52 7.80 -15.73 -3.99
CA PRO A 52 6.99 -16.22 -2.87
C PRO A 52 7.69 -16.18 -1.51
N GLN A 53 8.98 -16.54 -1.46
CA GLN A 53 9.77 -16.49 -0.21
C GLN A 53 10.00 -15.05 0.28
N GLN A 54 10.21 -14.09 -0.63
CA GLN A 54 10.35 -12.68 -0.26
C GLN A 54 9.00 -12.10 0.17
N ARG A 55 7.91 -12.48 -0.50
CA ARG A 55 6.55 -12.08 -0.15
C ARG A 55 6.17 -12.54 1.27
N GLU A 56 6.60 -13.73 1.70
CA GLU A 56 6.40 -14.20 3.08
C GLU A 56 7.08 -13.28 4.10
N LYS A 57 8.36 -12.95 3.85
CA LYS A 57 9.14 -12.07 4.72
C LYS A 57 8.57 -10.66 4.73
N TRP A 58 8.14 -10.16 3.58
CA TRP A 58 7.47 -8.88 3.43
C TRP A 58 6.17 -8.84 4.24
N LEU A 59 5.33 -9.88 4.16
CA LEU A 59 4.06 -9.95 4.88
C LEU A 59 4.26 -9.90 6.40
N LYS A 60 5.23 -10.66 6.92
CA LYS A 60 5.56 -10.63 8.36
C LYS A 60 6.01 -9.25 8.81
N LYS A 61 6.85 -8.58 8.01
CA LYS A 61 7.27 -7.20 8.29
C LYS A 61 6.11 -6.23 8.21
N ALA A 62 5.24 -6.35 7.21
CA ALA A 62 4.06 -5.52 7.05
C ALA A 62 3.09 -5.67 8.24
N LEU A 63 2.79 -6.89 8.67
CA LEU A 63 1.96 -7.14 9.84
C LEU A 63 2.57 -6.51 11.11
N LYS A 64 3.90 -6.59 11.30
CA LYS A 64 4.58 -5.93 12.41
C LYS A 64 4.45 -4.39 12.33
N GLN A 65 4.58 -3.81 11.14
CA GLN A 65 4.43 -2.37 10.94
C GLN A 65 2.99 -1.87 11.10
N VAL A 66 1.98 -2.70 10.76
CA VAL A 66 0.58 -2.38 11.10
C VAL A 66 0.40 -2.40 12.61
N ALA A 67 0.95 -3.41 13.31
CA ALA A 67 0.87 -3.49 14.76
C ALA A 67 1.53 -2.29 15.47
N ASP A 68 2.62 -1.78 14.91
CA ASP A 68 3.34 -0.58 15.38
C ASP A 68 2.64 0.73 14.97
N GLY A 69 1.65 0.68 14.09
CA GLY A 69 0.94 1.86 13.58
C GLY A 69 1.69 2.64 12.49
N GLN A 70 2.77 2.09 11.94
CA GLN A 70 3.56 2.72 10.86
C GLN A 70 2.82 2.70 9.52
N ILE A 71 1.98 1.68 9.29
CA ILE A 71 1.16 1.54 8.08
C ILE A 71 -0.29 1.26 8.45
N ARG A 72 -1.22 1.71 7.60
CA ARG A 72 -2.65 1.49 7.86
C ARG A 72 -3.03 0.06 7.50
N SER A 73 -3.84 -0.57 8.36
CA SER A 73 -4.37 -1.91 8.12
C SER A 73 -5.16 -2.02 6.80
N ASN A 74 -5.76 -0.91 6.34
CA ASN A 74 -6.51 -0.86 5.08
C ASN A 74 -5.61 -1.03 3.85
N ASP A 75 -4.44 -0.39 3.83
CA ASP A 75 -3.49 -0.52 2.72
C ASP A 75 -2.91 -1.93 2.66
N LEU A 76 -2.61 -2.53 3.82
CA LEU A 76 -2.19 -3.94 3.88
C LEU A 76 -3.31 -4.89 3.43
N TYR A 77 -4.55 -4.65 3.90
CA TYR A 77 -5.71 -5.47 3.55
C TYR A 77 -5.91 -5.53 2.03
N ASP A 78 -5.86 -4.40 1.35
CA ASP A 78 -6.08 -4.32 -0.09
C ASP A 78 -5.06 -5.15 -0.90
N LEU A 79 -3.80 -5.20 -0.43
CA LEU A 79 -2.76 -6.04 -1.02
C LEU A 79 -3.04 -7.54 -0.83
N ILE A 80 -3.31 -7.96 0.41
CA ILE A 80 -3.47 -9.40 0.75
C ILE A 80 -4.84 -9.96 0.34
N ALA A 81 -5.85 -9.10 0.22
CA ALA A 81 -7.18 -9.47 -0.26
C ALA A 81 -7.20 -9.73 -1.77
N SER A 82 -6.20 -9.23 -2.50
CA SER A 82 -6.10 -9.43 -3.95
C SER A 82 -5.83 -10.89 -4.31
N THR A 83 -6.55 -11.40 -5.30
CA THR A 83 -6.34 -12.75 -5.86
C THR A 83 -4.91 -12.94 -6.39
N ARG A 84 -4.29 -11.85 -6.89
CA ARG A 84 -2.91 -11.82 -7.39
C ARG A 84 -1.87 -12.04 -6.29
N PHE A 85 -2.20 -11.74 -5.04
CA PHE A 85 -1.30 -11.99 -3.93
C PHE A 85 -1.12 -13.50 -3.67
N ALA A 86 -2.18 -14.28 -3.90
CA ALA A 86 -2.16 -15.74 -3.81
C ALA A 86 -1.72 -16.41 -5.13
N GLU A 87 -1.50 -15.64 -6.18
CA GLU A 87 -1.00 -16.14 -7.47
C GLU A 87 0.50 -16.46 -7.36
N ASP A 88 0.90 -17.57 -7.98
CA ASP A 88 2.27 -18.11 -7.95
C ASP A 88 2.80 -18.53 -6.57
N LEU A 89 1.92 -18.67 -5.56
CA LEU A 89 2.34 -19.16 -4.23
C LEU A 89 2.38 -20.69 -4.18
N PRO A 90 3.52 -21.30 -3.77
CA PRO A 90 3.57 -22.72 -3.49
C PRO A 90 2.78 -23.02 -2.21
N TYR A 91 2.09 -24.16 -2.18
CA TYR A 91 1.13 -24.54 -1.14
C TYR A 91 1.65 -24.37 0.30
N LYS A 92 2.87 -24.87 0.56
CA LYS A 92 3.51 -24.76 1.89
C LYS A 92 3.77 -23.31 2.33
N MET A 93 4.01 -22.38 1.39
CA MET A 93 4.21 -20.97 1.71
C MET A 93 2.88 -20.24 1.89
N GLY A 94 1.90 -20.54 1.04
CA GLY A 94 0.53 -20.05 1.19
C GLY A 94 -0.04 -20.33 2.58
N GLN A 95 0.10 -21.56 3.07
CA GLN A 95 -0.34 -21.93 4.43
C GLN A 95 0.36 -21.13 5.54
N LYS A 96 1.67 -20.91 5.41
CA LYS A 96 2.43 -20.10 6.39
C LYS A 96 1.96 -18.65 6.39
N MET A 97 1.72 -18.08 5.21
CA MET A 97 1.21 -16.72 5.08
C MET A 97 -0.21 -16.61 5.62
N ALA A 98 -1.10 -17.55 5.29
CA ALA A 98 -2.47 -17.60 5.78
C ALA A 98 -2.50 -17.63 7.32
N ARG A 99 -1.71 -18.52 7.94
CA ARG A 99 -1.57 -18.58 9.39
C ARG A 99 -1.05 -17.27 10.00
N ALA A 100 -0.04 -16.65 9.38
CA ALA A 100 0.49 -15.37 9.86
C ALA A 100 -0.55 -14.25 9.85
N VAL A 101 -1.39 -14.18 8.80
CA VAL A 101 -2.52 -13.25 8.72
C VAL A 101 -3.56 -13.59 9.79
N GLN A 102 -3.93 -14.86 9.92
CA GLN A 102 -4.91 -15.31 10.92
C GLN A 102 -4.53 -14.96 12.35
N GLN A 103 -3.24 -15.10 12.71
CA GLN A 103 -2.74 -14.73 14.03
C GLN A 103 -2.85 -13.23 14.32
N GLN A 104 -2.80 -12.39 13.28
CA GLN A 104 -2.82 -10.93 13.38
C GLN A 104 -4.12 -10.32 12.85
N LEU A 105 -5.21 -11.10 12.82
CA LEU A 105 -6.53 -10.61 12.40
C LEU A 105 -7.02 -9.44 13.25
N SER A 106 -6.66 -9.39 14.53
CA SER A 106 -7.02 -8.31 15.45
C SER A 106 -6.55 -6.92 15.00
N LEU A 107 -5.55 -6.84 14.12
CA LEU A 107 -5.06 -5.59 13.54
C LEU A 107 -6.00 -4.98 12.49
N PHE A 108 -6.96 -5.76 11.99
CA PHE A 108 -7.88 -5.37 10.94
C PHE A 108 -9.27 -5.08 11.51
N SER A 109 -10.09 -4.32 10.78
CA SER A 109 -11.49 -4.09 11.17
C SER A 109 -12.31 -5.38 11.13
N GLY A 110 -13.41 -5.47 11.90
CA GLY A 110 -14.23 -6.69 11.95
C GLY A 110 -14.77 -7.18 10.59
N LYS A 111 -15.02 -6.26 9.65
CA LYS A 111 -15.39 -6.61 8.27
C LYS A 111 -14.22 -7.23 7.51
N GLN A 112 -13.04 -6.65 7.63
CA GLN A 112 -11.81 -7.17 7.02
C GLN A 112 -11.42 -8.51 7.63
N GLN A 113 -11.59 -8.69 8.94
CA GLN A 113 -11.31 -9.95 9.63
C GLN A 113 -12.12 -11.10 9.04
N ARG A 114 -13.43 -10.92 8.89
CA ARG A 114 -14.32 -11.93 8.29
C ARG A 114 -13.86 -12.32 6.88
N PHE A 115 -13.56 -11.33 6.05
CA PHE A 115 -13.07 -11.58 4.69
C PHE A 115 -11.73 -12.33 4.72
N LEU A 116 -10.76 -11.86 5.50
CA LEU A 116 -9.44 -12.50 5.60
C LEU A 116 -9.49 -13.91 6.19
N SER A 117 -10.48 -14.21 7.04
CA SER A 117 -10.66 -15.55 7.63
C SER A 117 -11.40 -16.54 6.74
N ALA A 118 -12.28 -16.07 5.85
CA ALA A 118 -13.24 -16.94 5.16
C ALA A 118 -13.20 -16.83 3.63
N GLU A 119 -12.92 -15.65 3.08
CA GLU A 119 -13.08 -15.36 1.65
C GLU A 119 -11.78 -14.98 0.94
N ALA A 120 -10.73 -14.64 1.67
CA ALA A 120 -9.45 -14.30 1.08
C ALA A 120 -8.91 -15.48 0.26
N SER A 121 -8.41 -15.19 -0.94
CA SER A 121 -7.81 -16.20 -1.82
C SER A 121 -6.66 -16.96 -1.16
N LEU A 122 -6.01 -16.33 -0.18
CA LEU A 122 -4.95 -16.93 0.62
C LEU A 122 -5.45 -18.07 1.53
N VAL A 123 -6.68 -17.98 2.04
CA VAL A 123 -7.28 -19.01 2.91
C VAL A 123 -8.06 -20.04 2.08
N LEU A 124 -8.73 -19.60 1.02
CA LEU A 124 -9.49 -20.53 0.16
C LEU A 124 -8.59 -21.49 -0.63
N LYS A 125 -7.36 -21.09 -0.97
CA LYS A 125 -6.43 -21.91 -1.78
C LYS A 125 -5.46 -22.78 -0.97
N PHE A 126 -5.23 -22.50 0.31
CA PHE A 126 -4.11 -23.06 1.09
C PHE A 126 -4.52 -23.45 2.51
#